data_AF-A0A9E4F0P0-F1
#
_entry.id   AF-A0A9E4F0P0-F1
#
_cell.length_a   1.000
_cell.length_b   1.000
_cell.length_c   1.000
_cell.angle_alpha   90.00
_cell.angle_beta   90.00
_cell.angle_gamma   90.00
#
_symmetry.space_group_name_H-M   'P 1'
#
loop_
_entity.id
_entity.type
_entity.pdbx_description
1 polymer ?
#
loop_
_entity_poly.entity_id
_entity_poly.type
_entity_poly.pdbx_seq_one_letter_code
_entity_poly.pdbx_strand_id
1 'polypeptide(L)'
;RARALQELGRRKWAAFVSSQTGKETEVLFESKRTEDGLLNGLSDNYIRVLASGPDEWIGRTVPVRLASLPETNGFSSVAARSDVLWGESAL
;
A
#
# COMPACT_ATOMS: atom_id res chain seq x y z
N ARG A 1 22.88 20.63 1.64
CA ARG A 1 23.14 19.40 0.86
C ARG A 1 22.19 18.26 1.24
N ALA A 2 22.06 17.89 2.52
CA ALA A 2 21.11 16.85 2.97
C ALA A 2 19.65 17.08 2.53
N ARG A 3 19.12 18.31 2.67
CA ARG A 3 17.74 18.65 2.26
C ARG A 3 17.45 18.36 0.79
N ALA A 4 18.37 18.73 -0.12
CA ALA A 4 18.20 18.51 -1.55
C ALA A 4 18.17 17.02 -1.92
N LEU A 5 19.00 16.20 -1.25
CA LEU A 5 19.00 14.75 -1.43
C LEU A 5 17.72 14.10 -0.90
N GLN A 6 17.24 14.54 0.27
CA GLN A 6 15.96 14.08 0.84
C GLN A 6 14.78 14.40 -0.08
N GLU A 7 14.76 15.61 -0.64
CA GLU A 7 13.72 16.02 -1.58
C GLU A 7 13.75 15.21 -2.88
N LEU A 8 14.95 15.00 -3.44
CA LEU A 8 15.12 14.12 -4.59
C LEU A 8 14.66 12.69 -4.29
N GLY A 9 14.99 12.16 -3.12
CA GLY A 9 14.55 10.85 -2.65
C GLY A 9 13.02 10.74 -2.61
N ARG A 10 12.34 11.72 -1.98
CA ARG A 10 10.87 11.77 -1.95
C ARG A 10 10.24 11.78 -3.35
N ARG A 11 10.79 12.58 -4.28
CA ARG A 11 10.29 12.63 -5.67
C ARG A 11 10.46 11.30 -6.39
N LYS A 12 11.62 10.67 -6.27
CA LYS A 12 11.88 9.35 -6.89
C LYS A 12 10.98 8.27 -6.31
N TRP A 13 10.79 8.30 -4.99
CA TRP A 13 9.90 7.37 -4.30
C TRP A 13 8.44 7.53 -4.74
N ALA A 14 7.93 8.76 -4.77
CA ALA A 14 6.57 9.04 -5.25
C ALA A 14 6.36 8.58 -6.71
N ALA A 15 7.34 8.84 -7.59
CA ALA A 15 7.30 8.38 -8.98
C ALA A 15 7.32 6.84 -9.06
N PHE A 16 8.13 6.18 -8.22
CA PHE A 16 8.19 4.72 -8.16
C PHE A 16 6.85 4.12 -7.72
N VAL A 17 6.26 4.62 -6.62
CA VAL A 17 4.95 4.15 -6.13
C VAL A 17 3.87 4.36 -7.19
N SER A 18 3.80 5.55 -7.78
CA SER A 18 2.84 5.84 -8.86
C SER A 18 3.00 4.91 -10.06
N SER A 19 4.23 4.49 -10.38
CA SER A 19 4.49 3.55 -11.47
C SER A 19 4.12 2.09 -11.15
N GLN A 20 3.72 1.77 -9.91
CA GLN A 20 3.24 0.44 -9.56
C GLN A 20 1.73 0.28 -9.68
N THR A 21 0.95 1.37 -9.75
CA THR A 21 -0.49 1.32 -9.98
C THR A 21 -0.81 0.52 -11.26
N GLY A 22 -1.75 -0.41 -11.16
CA GLY A 22 -2.19 -1.31 -12.23
C GLY A 22 -1.42 -2.63 -12.32
N LYS A 23 -0.32 -2.80 -11.59
CA LYS A 23 0.46 -4.05 -11.58
C LYS A 23 -0.10 -5.05 -10.56
N GLU A 24 0.09 -6.32 -10.84
CA GLU A 24 -0.15 -7.40 -9.89
C GLU A 24 1.12 -7.70 -9.12
N THR A 25 1.00 -7.86 -7.81
CA THR A 25 2.12 -8.15 -6.93
C THR A 25 1.68 -9.02 -5.76
N GLU A 26 2.63 -9.78 -5.24
CA GLU A 26 2.45 -10.53 -4.00
C GLU A 26 2.54 -9.57 -2.80
N VAL A 27 1.56 -9.65 -1.89
CA VAL A 27 1.50 -8.85 -0.65
C VAL A 27 1.38 -9.76 0.55
N LEU A 28 2.31 -9.62 1.49
CA LEU A 28 2.20 -10.23 2.81
C LEU A 28 1.33 -9.34 3.70
N PHE A 29 0.16 -9.83 4.11
CA PHE A 29 -0.69 -9.12 5.06
C PHE A 29 -0.26 -9.41 6.50
N GLU A 30 -0.05 -8.34 7.28
CA GLU A 30 0.44 -8.41 8.64
C GLU A 30 -0.66 -8.85 9.62
N SER A 31 -0.26 -9.25 10.83
CA SER A 31 -1.13 -9.88 11.84
C SER A 31 -2.30 -9.03 12.35
N LYS A 32 -2.31 -7.72 12.11
CA LYS A 32 -3.27 -6.78 12.68
C LYS A 32 -3.93 -5.93 11.61
N ARG A 33 -5.23 -5.73 11.76
CA ARG A 33 -5.97 -4.73 10.99
C ARG A 33 -5.60 -3.31 11.46
N THR A 34 -5.80 -2.34 10.58
CA THR A 34 -5.75 -0.92 10.96
C THR A 34 -6.91 -0.57 11.89
N GLU A 35 -6.86 0.61 12.51
CA GLU A 35 -7.98 1.13 13.32
C GLU A 35 -9.28 1.23 12.50
N ASP A 36 -9.16 1.44 11.19
CA ASP A 36 -10.27 1.49 10.23
C ASP A 36 -10.74 0.09 9.76
N GLY A 37 -10.20 -0.98 10.36
CA GLY A 37 -10.59 -2.36 10.05
C GLY A 37 -10.03 -2.93 8.74
N LEU A 38 -9.04 -2.28 8.13
CA LEU A 38 -8.42 -2.74 6.88
C LEU A 38 -7.28 -3.73 7.13
N LEU A 39 -7.02 -4.60 6.16
CA LEU A 39 -5.77 -5.33 6.12
C LEU A 39 -4.63 -4.36 5.77
N ASN A 40 -3.50 -4.51 6.45
CA ASN A 40 -2.27 -3.77 6.15
C ASN A 40 -1.19 -4.78 5.78
N GLY A 41 -0.57 -4.58 4.61
CA GLY A 41 0.42 -5.50 4.08
C GLY A 41 1.60 -4.80 3.44
N LEU A 42 2.61 -5.60 3.12
CA LEU A 42 3.83 -5.17 2.46
C LEU A 42 4.04 -6.01 1.20
N SER A 43 4.22 -5.32 0.07
CA SER A 43 4.62 -5.97 -1.18
C SER A 43 6.10 -6.37 -1.17
N ASP A 44 6.48 -7.25 -2.10
CA ASP A 44 7.87 -7.62 -2.40
C ASP A 44 8.80 -6.41 -2.68
N ASN A 45 8.25 -5.34 -3.24
CA ASN A 45 8.91 -4.08 -3.54
C ASN A 45 8.80 -3.05 -2.39
N TYR A 46 8.43 -3.51 -1.19
CA TYR A 46 8.35 -2.73 0.05
C TYR A 46 7.33 -1.57 0.02
N ILE A 47 6.35 -1.64 -0.87
CA ILE A 47 5.23 -0.70 -0.91
C ILE A 47 4.17 -1.18 0.09
N ARG A 48 3.66 -0.23 0.88
CA ARG A 48 2.58 -0.46 1.83
C ARG A 48 1.27 -0.62 1.06
N VAL A 49 0.51 -1.66 1.37
CA VAL A 49 -0.75 -1.97 0.70
C VAL A 49 -1.86 -2.10 1.73
N LEU A 50 -2.95 -1.36 1.52
CA LEU A 50 -4.20 -1.52 2.25
C LEU A 50 -5.18 -2.30 1.41
N ALA A 51 -5.96 -3.19 2.01
CA ALA A 51 -6.99 -3.92 1.30
C ALA A 51 -8.22 -4.15 2.18
N SER A 52 -9.38 -4.18 1.54
CA SER A 52 -10.53 -4.91 2.08
C SER A 52 -10.36 -6.38 1.73
N GLY A 53 -10.51 -7.24 2.72
CA GLY A 53 -10.30 -8.67 2.56
C GLY A 53 -10.57 -9.40 3.86
N PRO A 54 -10.69 -10.73 3.81
CA PRO A 54 -11.06 -11.53 4.97
C PRO A 54 -9.81 -11.87 5.81
N ASP A 55 -10.00 -12.31 7.05
CA ASP A 55 -8.88 -12.55 7.98
C ASP A 55 -7.96 -13.70 7.56
N GLU A 56 -8.40 -14.58 6.66
CA GLU A 56 -7.59 -15.68 6.12
C GLU A 56 -6.36 -15.20 5.34
N TRP A 57 -6.36 -13.94 4.91
CA TRP A 57 -5.20 -13.32 4.26
C TRP A 57 -4.10 -12.96 5.26
N ILE A 58 -4.43 -12.81 6.55
CA ILE A 58 -3.48 -12.45 7.60
C ILE A 58 -2.39 -13.52 7.73
N GLY A 59 -1.14 -13.07 7.71
CA GLY A 59 0.03 -13.94 7.76
C GLY A 59 0.27 -14.72 6.46
N ARG A 60 -0.44 -14.37 5.38
CA ARG A 60 -0.28 -14.99 4.07
C ARG A 60 0.17 -13.98 3.04
N THR A 61 0.85 -14.50 2.03
CA THR A 61 1.18 -13.77 0.81
C THR A 61 0.04 -14.00 -0.18
N VAL A 62 -0.56 -12.91 -0.66
CA VAL A 62 -1.74 -12.93 -1.54
C VAL A 62 -1.45 -12.07 -2.77
N PRO A 63 -1.74 -12.57 -3.98
CA PRO A 63 -1.65 -11.76 -5.19
C PRO A 63 -2.76 -10.70 -5.20
N VAL A 64 -2.36 -9.45 -5.37
CA VAL A 64 -3.29 -8.32 -5.47
C VAL A 64 -2.92 -7.43 -6.64
N ARG A 65 -3.92 -6.77 -7.21
CA ARG A 65 -3.74 -5.68 -8.17
C ARG A 65 -3.65 -4.37 -7.43
N LEU A 66 -2.57 -3.62 -7.68
CA LEU A 66 -2.33 -2.34 -7.03
C LEU A 66 -3.17 -1.23 -7.67
N ALA A 67 -3.86 -0.46 -6.85
CA ALA A 67 -4.68 0.68 -7.25
C ALA A 67 -4.36 1.91 -6.39
N SER A 68 -4.82 3.08 -6.83
CA SER A 68 -4.83 4.27 -5.98
C SER A 68 -5.77 4.06 -4.80
N LEU A 69 -5.48 4.70 -3.66
CA LEU A 69 -6.39 4.67 -2.52
C LEU A 69 -7.78 5.20 -2.92
N PRO A 70 -8.87 4.53 -2.50
CA PRO A 70 -10.22 5.03 -2.73
C PRO A 70 -10.41 6.39 -2.05
N GLU A 71 -11.14 7.31 -2.68
CA GLU A 71 -11.44 8.65 -2.12
C GLU A 71 -12.43 8.60 -0.94
N THR A 72 -12.80 7.42 -0.43
CA THR A 72 -13.77 7.30 0.65
C THR A 72 -13.24 7.90 1.95
N ASN A 73 -14.09 8.72 2.57
CA ASN A 73 -13.84 9.66 3.66
C ASN A 73 -13.45 9.04 5.04
N GLY A 74 -12.82 7.85 5.06
CA GLY A 74 -12.61 7.06 6.29
C GLY A 74 -11.17 6.67 6.62
N PHE A 75 -10.17 6.96 5.78
CA PHE A 75 -8.79 6.52 6.00
C PHE A 75 -7.98 7.59 6.75
N SER A 76 -8.22 7.72 8.05
CA SER A 76 -7.82 8.89 8.86
C SER A 76 -6.30 9.04 9.09
N SER A 77 -5.52 7.95 9.08
CA SER A 77 -4.10 8.01 9.48
C SER A 77 -3.10 7.44 8.48
N VAL A 78 -3.51 6.50 7.62
CA VAL A 78 -2.61 5.81 6.69
C VAL A 78 -2.61 6.42 5.28
N ALA A 79 -3.75 6.97 4.82
CA ALA A 79 -3.87 7.62 3.51
C ALA A 79 -3.13 8.97 3.40
N ALA A 80 -2.69 9.55 4.52
CA ALA A 80 -1.92 10.79 4.53
C ALA A 80 -0.48 10.63 3.99
N ARG A 81 -0.05 9.39 3.69
CA ARG A 81 1.25 9.15 3.06
C ARG A 81 1.05 8.77 1.60
N SER A 82 1.73 9.49 0.71
CA SER A 82 1.71 9.30 -0.75
C SER A 82 2.33 7.97 -1.21
N ASP A 83 2.64 7.06 -0.29
CA ASP A 83 3.37 5.82 -0.53
C ASP A 83 2.58 4.55 -0.18
N VAL A 84 1.27 4.71 0.01
CA VAL A 84 0.35 3.62 0.28
C VAL A 84 -0.54 3.40 -0.93
N LEU A 85 -0.66 2.15 -1.37
CA LEU A 85 -1.55 1.73 -2.45
C LEU A 85 -2.69 0.87 -1.92
N TRP A 86 -3.75 0.78 -2.71
CA TRP A 86 -4.85 -0.13 -2.47
C TRP A 86 -4.60 -1.47 -3.16
N GLY A 87 -4.88 -2.58 -2.48
CA GLY A 87 -4.81 -3.92 -3.02
C GLY A 87 -6.20 -4.43 -3.34
N GLU A 88 -6.50 -4.63 -4.62
CA GLU A 88 -7.70 -5.33 -5.06
C GLU A 88 -7.39 -6.82 -5.19
N SER A 89 -8.29 -7.68 -4.71
CA SER A 89 -8.19 -9.12 -4.94
C SER A 89 -8.07 -9.38 -6.44
N ALA A 90 -7.00 -10.03 -6.88
CA ALA A 90 -6.94 -10.61 -8.21
C ALA A 90 -7.82 -11.86 -8.20
N LEU A 91 -9.11 -11.71 -8.52
CA LEU A 91 -10.03 -12.82 -8.80
C LEU A 91 -9.82 -13.36 -10.21
#